data_AF-A0A7V8RY11-F1
#
_entry.id   AF-A0A7V8RY11-F1
#
_cell.length_a   1.000
_cell.length_b   1.000
_cell.length_c   1.000
_cell.angle_alpha   90.00
_cell.angle_beta   90.00
_cell.angle_gamma   90.00
#
_symmetry.space_group_name_H-M   'P 1'
#
loop_
_entity.id
_entity.type
_entity.pdbx_description
1 polymer ?
#
loop_
_entity_poly.entity_id
_entity_poly.type
_entity_poly.pdbx_seq_one_letter_code
_entity_poly.pdbx_strand_id
1 'polypeptide(L)'
;MDIALKRIKDVWDRTATKSLEVRKVDTPRLVFGEELRCWASGTRVTFDDYHHIYETADNKSWLSGSTFAGRYKSEFNAPLIAGKMATKYEVDASEVIAMWELNRDASSTVGTAVHKALQLRGQYGDLSKAVKDGTLESALTKNEILLPIVEAFFESREHETAFYEVFVADPVRHHCGFIDRLVIEDDGLIVEDFKTNSDLQKSETIKAPFKGVVPNSKLGAYWLQLSFYARILQAHGKTVKCLRIHHWEFGQWNLYEHDVIDLDAAFQKDK
;
A
#
# COMPACT_ATOMS: atom_id res chain seq x y z
N MET A 1 -19.23 -30.38 -15.24
CA MET A 1 -17.80 -30.18 -15.53
C MET A 1 -17.71 -29.30 -16.76
N ASP A 2 -17.07 -28.14 -16.65
CA ASP A 2 -16.94 -27.15 -17.74
C ASP A 2 -16.30 -27.79 -18.99
N ILE A 3 -16.80 -27.44 -20.18
CA ILE A 3 -16.34 -27.95 -21.48
C ILE A 3 -14.85 -27.63 -21.68
N ALA A 4 -14.40 -26.46 -21.20
CA ALA A 4 -12.99 -26.07 -21.26
C ALA A 4 -12.11 -26.98 -20.41
N LEU A 5 -12.54 -27.28 -19.17
CA LEU A 5 -11.80 -28.13 -18.24
C LEU A 5 -11.69 -29.58 -18.75
N LYS A 6 -12.73 -30.07 -19.42
CA LYS A 6 -12.72 -31.38 -20.09
C LYS A 6 -11.65 -31.44 -21.18
N ARG A 7 -11.59 -30.43 -22.06
CA ARG A 7 -10.61 -30.37 -23.14
C ARG A 7 -9.16 -30.32 -22.62
N ILE A 8 -8.92 -29.58 -21.54
CA ILE A 8 -7.59 -29.49 -20.91
C ILE A 8 -7.17 -30.84 -20.32
N LYS A 9 -8.08 -31.51 -19.58
CA LYS A 9 -7.82 -32.86 -19.06
C LYS A 9 -7.54 -33.85 -20.19
N ASP A 10 -8.35 -33.83 -21.25
CA ASP A 10 -8.18 -34.75 -22.39
C ASP A 10 -6.85 -34.54 -23.12
N VAL A 11 -6.35 -33.31 -23.20
CA VAL A 11 -5.01 -33.04 -23.77
C VAL A 11 -3.92 -33.55 -22.83
N TRP A 12 -4.01 -33.22 -21.54
CA TRP A 12 -3.01 -33.62 -20.54
C TRP A 12 -2.88 -35.14 -20.42
N ASP A 13 -3.99 -35.86 -20.33
CA ASP A 13 -4.01 -37.32 -20.19
C ASP A 13 -3.40 -38.03 -21.40
N ARG A 14 -3.35 -37.37 -22.56
CA ARG A 14 -2.70 -37.91 -23.76
C ARG A 14 -1.19 -37.71 -23.78
N THR A 15 -0.68 -36.73 -23.05
CA THR A 15 0.73 -36.31 -23.15
C THR A 15 1.55 -36.60 -21.89
N ALA A 16 0.91 -36.72 -20.74
CA ALA A 16 1.58 -36.89 -19.47
C ALA A 16 1.66 -38.36 -19.02
N THR A 17 2.70 -38.71 -18.28
CA THR A 17 2.87 -40.05 -17.67
C THR A 17 1.91 -40.32 -16.51
N LYS A 18 1.17 -39.29 -16.04
CA LYS A 18 0.16 -39.38 -15.00
C LYS A 18 -1.08 -38.59 -15.39
N SER A 19 -2.26 -39.20 -15.22
CA SER A 19 -3.53 -38.58 -15.53
C SER A 19 -3.80 -37.37 -14.63
N LEU A 20 -4.43 -36.34 -15.19
CA LEU A 20 -4.84 -35.14 -14.46
C LEU A 20 -6.03 -35.47 -13.56
N GLU A 21 -5.85 -35.45 -12.24
CA GLU A 21 -6.97 -35.54 -11.31
C GLU A 21 -7.69 -34.19 -11.22
N VAL A 22 -8.86 -34.10 -11.85
CA VAL A 22 -9.75 -32.93 -11.69
C VAL A 22 -10.51 -33.09 -10.38
N ARG A 23 -10.06 -32.39 -9.33
CA ARG A 23 -10.76 -32.36 -8.05
C ARG A 23 -12.10 -31.64 -8.21
N LYS A 24 -13.19 -32.26 -7.73
CA LYS A 24 -14.46 -31.56 -7.52
C LYS A 24 -14.25 -30.57 -6.38
N VAL A 25 -14.31 -29.28 -6.66
CA VAL A 25 -14.19 -28.24 -5.63
C VAL A 25 -15.55 -28.10 -4.93
N ASP A 26 -15.87 -29.07 -4.07
CA ASP A 26 -16.83 -28.90 -2.96
C ASP A 26 -16.06 -28.72 -1.63
N THR A 27 -14.80 -28.31 -1.71
CA THR A 27 -13.99 -27.96 -0.55
C THR A 27 -14.33 -26.52 -0.16
N PRO A 28 -14.69 -26.23 1.11
CA PRO A 28 -14.71 -24.86 1.60
C PRO A 28 -13.40 -24.19 1.17
N ARG A 29 -13.51 -23.00 0.58
CA ARG A 29 -12.34 -22.19 0.19
C ARG A 29 -11.42 -22.17 1.42
N LEU A 30 -10.27 -22.82 1.35
CA LEU A 30 -9.20 -22.56 2.31
C LEU A 30 -9.02 -21.06 2.23
N VAL A 31 -9.32 -20.35 3.33
CA VAL A 31 -9.14 -18.91 3.39
C VAL A 31 -7.63 -18.72 3.31
N PHE A 32 -7.12 -18.48 2.10
CA PHE A 32 -5.74 -18.11 1.88
C PHE A 32 -5.62 -16.68 2.39
N GLY A 33 -5.02 -16.51 3.57
CA GLY A 33 -4.79 -15.18 4.10
C GLY A 33 -4.17 -15.20 5.48
N GLU A 34 -3.46 -14.12 5.80
CA GLU A 34 -2.94 -13.84 7.13
C GLU A 34 -4.05 -13.23 7.99
N GLU A 35 -4.18 -13.68 9.24
CA GLU A 35 -5.04 -13.00 10.21
C GLU A 35 -4.31 -11.76 10.73
N LEU A 36 -4.76 -10.59 10.31
CA LEU A 36 -4.24 -9.31 10.78
C LEU A 36 -5.03 -8.84 12.00
N ARG A 37 -4.30 -8.32 12.99
CA ARG A 37 -4.89 -7.74 14.20
C ARG A 37 -4.72 -6.23 14.17
N CYS A 38 -5.84 -5.51 14.17
CA CYS A 38 -5.84 -4.05 14.22
C CYS A 38 -5.13 -3.57 15.48
N TRP A 39 -4.15 -2.68 15.29
CA TRP A 39 -3.40 -2.08 16.39
C TRP A 39 -4.28 -1.27 17.35
N ALA A 40 -5.23 -0.49 16.80
CA ALA A 40 -6.05 0.43 17.60
C ALA A 40 -7.21 -0.26 18.34
N SER A 41 -7.88 -1.23 17.71
CA SER A 41 -9.11 -1.85 18.23
C SER A 41 -8.96 -3.33 18.59
N GLY A 42 -7.91 -4.01 18.12
CA GLY A 42 -7.76 -5.46 18.24
C GLY A 42 -8.66 -6.27 17.30
N THR A 43 -9.44 -5.61 16.44
CA THR A 43 -10.26 -6.23 15.39
C THR A 43 -9.42 -7.14 14.51
N ARG A 44 -9.95 -8.33 14.17
CA ARG A 44 -9.28 -9.30 13.31
C ARG A 44 -9.85 -9.25 11.91
N VAL A 45 -8.99 -9.23 10.90
CA VAL A 45 -9.35 -9.20 9.47
C VAL A 45 -8.45 -10.17 8.74
N THR A 46 -8.99 -10.92 7.79
CA THR A 46 -8.19 -11.80 6.95
C THR A 46 -7.71 -11.04 5.72
N PHE A 47 -6.41 -11.10 5.45
CA PHE A 47 -5.79 -10.46 4.31
C PHE A 47 -5.21 -11.48 3.34
N ASP A 48 -5.71 -11.47 2.10
CA ASP A 48 -5.14 -12.22 0.99
C ASP A 48 -4.10 -11.33 0.29
N ASP A 49 -2.81 -11.58 0.60
CA ASP A 49 -1.68 -10.82 0.03
C ASP A 49 -1.58 -10.96 -1.49
N TYR A 50 -1.91 -12.14 -2.03
CA TYR A 50 -1.79 -12.42 -3.46
C TYR A 50 -2.80 -11.60 -4.29
N HIS A 51 -4.05 -11.53 -3.82
CA HIS A 51 -5.08 -10.72 -4.48
C HIS A 51 -5.14 -9.28 -3.96
N HIS A 52 -4.43 -8.98 -2.86
CA HIS A 52 -4.49 -7.73 -2.13
C HIS A 52 -5.91 -7.36 -1.67
N ILE A 53 -6.65 -8.35 -1.16
CA ILE A 53 -8.05 -8.23 -0.73
C ILE A 53 -8.16 -8.46 0.78
N TYR A 54 -8.98 -7.64 1.42
CA TYR A 54 -9.35 -7.77 2.84
C TYR A 54 -10.78 -8.31 2.94
N GLU A 55 -10.94 -9.49 3.55
CA GLU A 55 -12.23 -10.14 3.74
C GLU A 55 -12.47 -10.45 5.22
N THR A 56 -13.71 -10.36 5.67
CA THR A 56 -14.17 -10.99 6.92
C THR A 56 -14.54 -12.46 6.68
N ALA A 57 -14.71 -13.21 7.77
CA ALA A 57 -15.22 -14.60 7.72
C ALA A 57 -16.59 -14.75 7.02
N ASP A 58 -17.36 -13.65 6.87
CA ASP A 58 -18.61 -13.58 6.12
C ASP A 58 -18.47 -13.02 4.68
N ASN A 59 -17.26 -13.00 4.09
CA ASN A 59 -16.97 -12.55 2.71
C ASN A 59 -17.35 -11.08 2.41
N LYS A 60 -17.37 -10.19 3.41
CA LYS A 60 -17.53 -8.75 3.15
C LYS A 60 -16.18 -8.12 2.81
N SER A 61 -16.14 -7.39 1.70
CA SER A 61 -14.96 -6.64 1.26
C SER A 61 -14.79 -5.38 2.11
N TRP A 62 -13.56 -5.10 2.52
CA TRP A 62 -13.19 -3.87 3.22
C TRP A 62 -12.60 -2.82 2.28
N LEU A 63 -12.88 -1.56 2.57
CA LEU A 63 -12.32 -0.43 1.85
C LEU A 63 -10.94 -0.08 2.38
N SER A 64 -9.93 -0.15 1.51
CA SER A 64 -8.57 0.30 1.83
C SER A 64 -8.34 1.79 1.55
N GLY A 65 -7.37 2.40 2.23
CA GLY A 65 -7.04 3.81 2.06
C GLY A 65 -6.59 4.18 0.64
N SER A 66 -5.79 3.32 -0.01
CA SER A 66 -5.37 3.51 -1.41
C SER A 66 -6.54 3.41 -2.38
N THR A 67 -7.44 2.45 -2.17
CA THR A 67 -8.68 2.29 -2.95
C THR A 67 -9.59 3.51 -2.77
N PHE A 68 -9.75 3.98 -1.53
CA PHE A 68 -10.52 5.18 -1.22
C PHE A 68 -9.98 6.40 -1.96
N ALA A 69 -8.68 6.69 -1.84
CA ALA A 69 -8.05 7.81 -2.53
C ALA A 69 -8.17 7.68 -4.08
N GLY A 70 -8.07 6.46 -4.60
CA GLY A 70 -8.24 6.14 -6.02
C GLY A 70 -9.60 6.57 -6.59
N ARG A 71 -10.69 6.46 -5.82
CA ARG A 71 -12.04 6.87 -6.24
C ARG A 71 -12.14 8.36 -6.59
N TYR A 72 -11.26 9.19 -6.01
CA TYR A 72 -11.25 10.63 -6.20
C TYR A 72 -10.21 11.13 -7.19
N LYS A 73 -9.43 10.22 -7.80
CA LYS A 73 -8.52 10.53 -8.89
C LYS A 73 -9.19 10.32 -10.24
N SER A 74 -8.64 10.94 -11.28
CA SER A 74 -8.96 10.55 -12.65
C SER A 74 -8.15 9.33 -13.07
N GLU A 75 -8.80 8.38 -13.72
CA GLU A 75 -8.14 7.18 -14.20
C GLU A 75 -7.27 7.50 -15.42
N PHE A 76 -6.09 6.89 -15.46
CA PHE A 76 -5.21 6.96 -16.62
C PHE A 76 -5.68 5.93 -17.67
N ASN A 77 -6.30 6.40 -18.75
CA ASN A 77 -6.70 5.54 -19.86
C ASN A 77 -5.48 5.22 -20.74
N ALA A 78 -4.69 4.23 -20.31
CA ALA A 78 -3.47 3.81 -21.00
C ALA A 78 -3.70 3.45 -22.48
N PRO A 79 -4.73 2.66 -22.86
CA PRO A 79 -4.97 2.32 -24.27
C PRO A 79 -5.22 3.55 -25.15
N LEU A 80 -6.05 4.50 -24.68
CA LEU A 80 -6.34 5.71 -25.44
C LEU A 80 -5.09 6.56 -25.65
N ILE A 81 -4.27 6.72 -24.61
CA ILE A 81 -3.08 7.57 -24.66
C ILE A 81 -1.97 6.88 -25.46
N ALA A 82 -1.79 5.58 -25.29
CA ALA A 82 -0.85 4.77 -26.07
C ALA A 82 -1.19 4.82 -27.57
N GLY A 83 -2.47 4.72 -27.94
CA GLY A 83 -2.89 4.87 -29.34
C GLY A 83 -2.51 6.22 -29.95
N LYS A 84 -2.68 7.32 -29.19
CA LYS A 84 -2.24 8.65 -29.64
C LYS A 84 -0.72 8.77 -29.79
N MET A 85 0.03 8.16 -28.88
CA MET A 85 1.50 8.12 -28.93
C MET A 85 1.99 7.30 -30.13
N ALA A 86 1.40 6.12 -30.33
CA ALA A 86 1.68 5.23 -31.45
C ALA A 86 1.53 5.95 -32.80
N THR A 87 0.41 6.66 -33.01
CA THR A 87 0.21 7.45 -34.23
C THR A 87 1.22 8.58 -34.37
N LYS A 88 1.55 9.29 -33.29
CA LYS A 88 2.44 10.46 -33.34
C LYS A 88 3.89 10.08 -33.63
N TYR A 89 4.35 8.95 -33.10
CA TYR A 89 5.75 8.52 -33.15
C TYR A 89 5.99 7.33 -34.07
N GLU A 90 4.95 6.88 -34.80
CA GLU A 90 5.03 5.76 -35.75
C GLU A 90 5.55 4.45 -35.11
N VAL A 91 5.08 4.16 -33.89
CA VAL A 91 5.41 2.95 -33.12
C VAL A 91 4.16 2.16 -32.77
N ASP A 92 4.31 0.91 -32.31
CA ASP A 92 3.17 0.08 -31.92
C ASP A 92 2.63 0.47 -30.52
N ALA A 93 1.30 0.56 -30.39
CA ALA A 93 0.66 0.95 -29.14
C ALA A 93 0.87 -0.08 -28.01
N SER A 94 0.97 -1.38 -28.34
CA SER A 94 1.24 -2.43 -27.36
C SER A 94 2.68 -2.34 -26.83
N GLU A 95 3.64 -1.93 -27.65
CA GLU A 95 5.02 -1.68 -27.20
C GLU A 95 5.09 -0.48 -26.24
N VAL A 96 4.33 0.59 -26.51
CA VAL A 96 4.22 1.74 -25.60
C VAL A 96 3.64 1.32 -24.24
N ILE A 97 2.59 0.49 -24.24
CA ILE A 97 1.97 -0.03 -23.02
C ILE A 97 2.97 -0.92 -22.27
N ALA A 98 3.62 -1.86 -22.94
CA ALA A 98 4.60 -2.76 -22.33
C ALA A 98 5.77 -1.99 -21.71
N MET A 99 6.25 -0.93 -22.38
CA MET A 99 7.27 -0.03 -21.83
C MET A 99 6.80 0.66 -20.56
N TRP A 100 5.57 1.19 -20.53
CA TRP A 100 5.02 1.81 -19.33
C TRP A 100 4.80 0.82 -18.19
N GLU A 101 4.37 -0.41 -18.49
CA GLU A 101 4.20 -1.48 -17.51
C GLU A 101 5.52 -1.87 -16.87
N LEU A 102 6.56 -2.11 -17.68
CA LEU A 102 7.90 -2.43 -17.17
C LEU A 102 8.46 -1.30 -16.30
N ASN A 103 8.28 -0.05 -16.71
CA ASN A 103 8.71 1.11 -15.92
C ASN A 103 7.92 1.22 -14.60
N ARG A 104 6.61 0.94 -14.62
CA ARG A 104 5.76 0.90 -13.42
C ARG A 104 6.26 -0.18 -12.46
N ASP A 105 6.51 -1.39 -12.94
CA ASP A 105 6.94 -2.52 -12.13
C ASP A 105 8.33 -2.31 -11.52
N ALA A 106 9.27 -1.77 -12.30
CA ALA A 106 10.59 -1.39 -11.80
C ALA A 106 10.48 -0.35 -10.67
N SER A 107 9.66 0.69 -10.87
CA SER A 107 9.45 1.75 -9.88
C SER A 107 8.78 1.24 -8.61
N SER A 108 7.73 0.41 -8.72
CA SER A 108 7.04 -0.15 -7.56
C SER A 108 7.92 -1.11 -6.77
N THR A 109 8.76 -1.89 -7.46
CA THR A 109 9.69 -2.82 -6.80
C THR A 109 10.69 -2.08 -5.92
N VAL A 110 11.24 -0.95 -6.40
CA VAL A 110 12.12 -0.09 -5.59
C VAL A 110 11.39 0.47 -4.37
N GLY A 111 10.17 0.99 -4.55
CA GLY A 111 9.34 1.48 -3.42
C GLY A 111 9.13 0.41 -2.35
N THR A 112 8.68 -0.78 -2.75
CA THR A 112 8.48 -1.92 -1.84
C THR A 112 9.77 -2.33 -1.12
N ALA A 113 10.91 -2.32 -1.81
CA ALA A 113 12.19 -2.66 -1.21
C ALA A 113 12.64 -1.64 -0.16
N VAL A 114 12.41 -0.34 -0.42
CA VAL A 114 12.71 0.74 0.54
C VAL A 114 11.83 0.62 1.78
N HIS A 115 10.52 0.40 1.63
CA HIS A 115 9.59 0.19 2.75
C HIS A 115 10.03 -0.96 3.65
N LYS A 116 10.31 -2.14 3.06
CA LYS A 116 10.79 -3.32 3.79
C LYS A 116 12.11 -3.05 4.52
N ALA A 117 13.03 -2.30 3.91
CA ALA A 117 14.31 -1.99 4.53
C ALA A 117 14.17 -0.99 5.70
N LEU A 118 13.29 -0.01 5.58
CA LEU A 118 12.94 0.92 6.67
C LEU A 118 12.25 0.19 7.82
N GLN A 119 11.27 -0.66 7.51
CA GLN A 119 10.59 -1.53 8.49
C GLN A 119 11.59 -2.44 9.21
N LEU A 120 12.52 -3.09 8.47
CA LEU A 120 13.53 -3.96 9.05
C LEU A 120 14.33 -3.23 10.15
N ARG A 121 14.83 -2.02 9.84
CA ARG A 121 15.61 -1.21 10.79
C ARG A 121 14.78 -0.71 11.95
N GLY A 122 13.58 -0.18 11.67
CA GLY A 122 12.72 0.41 12.68
C GLY A 122 12.11 -0.61 13.64
N GLN A 123 11.57 -1.72 13.12
CA GLN A 123 10.84 -2.72 13.91
C GLN A 123 11.78 -3.67 14.67
N TYR A 124 12.93 -4.02 14.10
CA TYR A 124 13.83 -5.01 14.68
C TYR A 124 15.13 -4.42 15.24
N GLY A 125 15.26 -3.09 15.31
CA GLY A 125 16.46 -2.42 15.82
C GLY A 125 16.85 -2.88 17.22
N ASP A 126 15.91 -2.84 18.17
CA ASP A 126 16.16 -3.27 19.55
C ASP A 126 16.40 -4.78 19.67
N LEU A 127 15.67 -5.59 18.88
CA LEU A 127 15.91 -7.03 18.81
C LEU A 127 17.33 -7.32 18.32
N SER A 128 17.79 -6.64 17.26
CA SER A 128 19.15 -6.76 16.76
C SER A 128 20.16 -6.42 17.85
N LYS A 129 19.98 -5.30 18.55
CA LYS A 129 20.88 -4.91 19.66
C LYS A 129 20.92 -5.99 20.75
N ALA A 130 19.79 -6.60 21.08
CA ALA A 130 19.72 -7.66 22.08
C ALA A 130 20.41 -8.96 21.63
N VAL A 131 20.36 -9.31 20.34
CA VAL A 131 20.92 -10.58 19.82
C VAL A 131 22.29 -10.46 19.14
N LYS A 132 22.80 -9.23 18.96
CA LYS A 132 24.09 -8.90 18.31
C LYS A 132 24.90 -7.90 19.11
N ASP A 133 25.03 -8.13 20.42
CA ASP A 133 25.95 -7.39 21.31
C ASP A 133 25.85 -5.85 21.18
N GLY A 134 24.63 -5.33 21.13
CA GLY A 134 24.34 -3.90 21.05
C GLY A 134 24.37 -3.29 19.64
N THR A 135 24.53 -4.10 18.58
CA THR A 135 24.62 -3.62 17.19
C THR A 135 23.31 -3.75 16.39
N LEU A 136 23.21 -2.97 15.32
CA LEU A 136 22.06 -2.97 14.39
C LEU A 136 22.24 -3.90 13.19
N GLU A 137 23.30 -4.74 13.18
CA GLU A 137 23.70 -5.54 12.03
C GLU A 137 22.57 -6.42 11.46
N SER A 138 21.74 -7.00 12.33
CA SER A 138 20.63 -7.89 11.90
C SER A 138 19.36 -7.14 11.54
N ALA A 139 19.27 -5.85 11.88
CA ALA A 139 18.18 -4.96 11.50
C ALA A 139 18.58 -4.03 10.33
N LEU A 140 19.69 -4.30 9.67
CA LEU A 140 20.15 -3.51 8.53
C LEU A 140 20.15 -4.34 7.24
N THR A 141 19.69 -3.71 6.16
CA THR A 141 19.82 -4.28 4.83
C THR A 141 21.29 -4.30 4.41
N LYS A 142 21.72 -5.40 3.79
CA LYS A 142 23.07 -5.52 3.21
C LYS A 142 23.13 -5.02 1.75
N ASN A 143 22.01 -4.56 1.21
CA ASN A 143 21.95 -4.01 -0.14
C ASN A 143 22.56 -2.60 -0.15
N GLU A 144 23.62 -2.42 -0.94
CA GLU A 144 24.40 -1.17 -1.02
C GLU A 144 23.61 0.05 -1.51
N ILE A 145 22.51 -0.17 -2.24
CA ILE A 145 21.62 0.91 -2.69
C ILE A 145 20.63 1.29 -1.58
N LEU A 146 20.09 0.30 -0.87
CA LEU A 146 19.07 0.55 0.15
C LEU A 146 19.66 1.04 1.48
N LEU A 147 20.86 0.61 1.84
CA LEU A 147 21.46 0.93 3.14
C LEU A 147 21.59 2.45 3.35
N PRO A 148 22.17 3.25 2.42
CA PRO A 148 22.26 4.70 2.60
C PRO A 148 20.90 5.39 2.72
N ILE A 149 19.88 4.87 2.00
CA ILE A 149 18.51 5.40 2.06
C ILE A 149 17.93 5.22 3.46
N VAL A 150 18.12 4.04 4.05
CA VAL A 150 17.66 3.71 5.40
C VAL A 150 18.42 4.53 6.44
N GLU A 151 19.75 4.58 6.36
CA GLU A 151 20.57 5.32 7.32
C GLU A 151 20.23 6.82 7.31
N ALA A 152 20.06 7.42 6.14
CA ALA A 152 19.64 8.81 6.00
C ALA A 152 18.26 9.10 6.64
N PHE A 153 17.35 8.11 6.67
CA PHE A 153 16.07 8.28 7.35
C PHE A 153 16.24 8.34 8.87
N PHE A 154 17.06 7.45 9.43
CA PHE A 154 17.20 7.27 10.87
C PHE A 154 18.19 8.24 11.54
N GLU A 155 19.07 8.90 10.79
CA GLU A 155 20.12 9.80 11.32
C GLU A 155 19.61 10.83 12.34
N SER A 156 18.38 11.33 12.18
CA SER A 156 17.74 12.28 13.10
C SER A 156 16.56 11.72 13.88
N ARG A 157 16.26 10.42 13.76
CA ARG A 157 14.99 9.82 14.22
C ARG A 157 15.16 8.63 15.18
N GLU A 158 16.38 8.34 15.63
CA GLU A 158 16.63 7.20 16.53
C GLU A 158 15.92 7.31 17.89
N HIS A 159 15.50 8.52 18.28
CA HIS A 159 14.80 8.79 19.53
C HIS A 159 13.28 8.65 19.42
N GLU A 160 12.73 8.56 18.20
CA GLU A 160 11.28 8.51 17.98
C GLU A 160 10.73 7.12 18.31
N THR A 161 9.65 7.06 19.07
CA THR A 161 8.88 5.83 19.27
C THR A 161 7.92 5.66 18.10
N ALA A 162 8.13 4.64 17.27
CA ALA A 162 7.28 4.41 16.10
C ALA A 162 7.04 2.92 15.83
N PHE A 163 5.85 2.62 15.32
CA PHE A 163 5.49 1.31 14.78
C PHE A 163 5.50 1.37 13.25
N TYR A 164 5.79 0.25 12.60
CA TYR A 164 5.93 0.13 11.14
C TYR A 164 4.94 -0.88 10.60
N GLU A 165 4.44 -0.66 9.38
CA GLU A 165 3.40 -1.50 8.74
C GLU A 165 2.23 -1.77 9.70
N VAL A 166 1.67 -0.70 10.28
CA VAL A 166 0.63 -0.79 11.30
C VAL A 166 -0.70 -1.07 10.64
N PHE A 167 -1.23 -2.27 10.85
CA PHE A 167 -2.57 -2.59 10.42
C PHE A 167 -3.64 -1.88 11.27
N VAL A 168 -4.53 -1.16 10.60
CA VAL A 168 -5.68 -0.48 11.20
C VAL A 168 -6.97 -0.95 10.54
N ALA A 169 -8.03 -1.09 11.33
CA ALA A 169 -9.34 -1.54 10.86
C ALA A 169 -10.46 -0.95 11.73
N ASP A 170 -11.51 -0.48 11.06
CA ASP A 170 -12.78 -0.05 11.64
C ASP A 170 -13.90 -1.02 11.20
N PRO A 171 -14.34 -1.94 12.08
CA PRO A 171 -15.35 -2.94 11.75
C PRO A 171 -16.75 -2.34 11.54
N VAL A 172 -17.03 -1.13 12.03
CA VAL A 172 -18.34 -0.49 11.84
C VAL A 172 -18.47 -0.01 10.40
N ARG A 173 -17.40 0.60 9.86
CA ARG A 173 -17.38 1.16 8.51
C ARG A 173 -16.81 0.19 7.46
N HIS A 174 -16.28 -0.96 7.88
CA HIS A 174 -15.52 -1.89 7.02
C HIS A 174 -14.36 -1.17 6.29
N HIS A 175 -13.62 -0.34 7.03
CA HIS A 175 -12.44 0.37 6.53
C HIS A 175 -11.18 -0.25 7.10
N CYS A 176 -10.12 -0.42 6.29
CA CYS A 176 -8.85 -0.97 6.78
C CYS A 176 -7.64 -0.48 5.99
N GLY A 177 -6.45 -0.90 6.42
CA GLY A 177 -5.22 -0.81 5.66
C GLY A 177 -4.00 -0.76 6.55
N PHE A 178 -2.85 -0.55 5.92
CA PHE A 178 -1.56 -0.43 6.58
C PHE A 178 -1.09 1.02 6.55
N ILE A 179 -0.58 1.48 7.69
CA ILE A 179 0.16 2.73 7.84
C ILE A 179 1.64 2.36 7.81
N ASP A 180 2.44 2.89 6.88
CA ASP A 180 3.86 2.56 6.76
C ASP A 180 4.60 2.84 8.07
N ARG A 181 4.31 3.98 8.71
CA ARG A 181 4.87 4.35 10.01
C ARG A 181 3.90 5.17 10.87
N LEU A 182 3.74 4.76 12.12
CA LEU A 182 2.91 5.43 13.13
C LEU A 182 3.80 5.89 14.29
N VAL A 183 4.01 7.20 14.40
CA VAL A 183 4.80 7.78 15.50
C VAL A 183 3.91 8.02 16.70
N ILE A 184 4.43 7.67 17.88
CA ILE A 184 3.78 7.85 19.17
C ILE A 184 4.44 9.01 19.90
N GLU A 185 3.65 10.02 20.22
CA GLU A 185 4.04 11.14 21.08
C GLU A 185 3.09 11.22 22.28
N ASP A 186 3.48 11.94 23.33
CA ASP A 186 2.71 12.02 24.58
C ASP A 186 1.29 12.58 24.38
N ASP A 187 1.12 13.47 23.41
CA ASP A 187 -0.12 14.18 23.11
C ASP A 187 -0.86 13.66 21.86
N GLY A 188 -0.37 12.62 21.20
CA GLY A 188 -1.08 11.98 20.10
C GLY A 188 -0.22 11.17 19.15
N LEU A 189 -0.81 10.87 17.98
CA LEU A 189 -0.23 10.04 16.94
C LEU A 189 0.09 10.87 15.70
N ILE A 190 1.14 10.50 14.99
CA ILE A 190 1.45 11.02 13.65
C ILE A 190 1.40 9.88 12.66
N VAL A 191 0.57 10.03 11.62
CA VAL A 191 0.39 9.03 10.57
C VAL A 191 1.34 9.36 9.42
N GLU A 192 2.27 8.47 9.13
CA GLU A 192 3.32 8.69 8.14
C GLU A 192 3.31 7.65 7.03
N ASP A 193 3.83 8.06 5.87
CA ASP A 193 4.03 7.22 4.70
C ASP A 193 5.33 7.59 3.97
N PHE A 194 5.98 6.58 3.38
CA PHE A 194 7.21 6.72 2.62
C PHE A 194 6.95 6.73 1.12
N LYS A 195 7.54 7.69 0.42
CA LYS A 195 7.43 7.82 -1.03
C LYS A 195 8.79 7.86 -1.70
N THR A 196 8.93 7.13 -2.80
CA THR A 196 10.15 7.11 -3.64
C THR A 196 9.85 7.44 -5.11
N ASN A 197 8.62 7.83 -5.43
CA ASN A 197 8.24 8.20 -6.78
C ASN A 197 8.93 9.49 -7.23
N SER A 198 9.08 9.67 -8.54
CA SER A 198 9.88 10.76 -9.11
C SER A 198 9.36 12.17 -8.86
N ASP A 199 8.05 12.34 -8.65
CA ASP A 199 7.45 13.67 -8.47
C ASP A 199 6.11 13.55 -7.70
N LEU A 200 6.02 14.18 -6.53
CA LEU A 200 4.80 14.28 -5.71
C LEU A 200 3.87 15.42 -6.15
N GLN A 201 4.41 16.43 -6.83
CA GLN A 201 3.67 17.58 -7.35
C GLN A 201 3.06 17.29 -8.73
N LYS A 202 3.39 16.15 -9.34
CA LYS A 202 2.80 15.71 -10.61
C LYS A 202 1.28 15.88 -10.57
N SER A 203 0.78 16.68 -11.51
CA SER A 203 -0.63 17.04 -11.62
C SER A 203 -1.50 15.79 -11.69
N GLU A 204 -2.49 15.73 -10.80
CA GLU A 204 -3.58 14.75 -10.81
C GLU A 204 -4.90 15.48 -10.62
N THR A 205 -5.92 15.11 -11.36
CA THR A 205 -7.24 15.70 -11.15
C THR A 205 -7.90 15.06 -9.94
N ILE A 206 -8.05 15.85 -8.87
CA ILE A 206 -8.84 15.47 -7.70
C ILE A 206 -10.30 15.89 -7.93
N LYS A 207 -11.20 14.92 -7.79
CA LYS A 207 -12.64 15.06 -7.98
C LYS A 207 -13.32 15.57 -6.71
N ALA A 208 -14.54 16.09 -6.86
CA ALA A 208 -15.41 16.38 -5.72
C ALA A 208 -15.60 15.12 -4.85
N PRO A 209 -15.75 15.25 -3.52
CA PRO A 209 -15.87 16.50 -2.77
C PRO A 209 -14.52 17.15 -2.40
N PHE A 210 -13.39 16.53 -2.72
CA PHE A 210 -12.06 16.98 -2.27
C PHE A 210 -11.35 17.94 -3.23
N LYS A 211 -11.98 18.26 -4.37
CA LYS A 211 -11.45 19.25 -5.31
C LYS A 211 -11.29 20.61 -4.62
N GLY A 212 -10.05 21.10 -4.55
CA GLY A 212 -9.72 22.37 -3.90
C GLY A 212 -9.58 22.29 -2.38
N VAL A 213 -9.89 21.15 -1.77
CA VAL A 213 -9.56 20.84 -0.36
C VAL A 213 -8.12 20.37 -0.26
N VAL A 214 -7.69 19.54 -1.22
CA VAL A 214 -6.30 19.11 -1.38
C VAL A 214 -5.72 19.60 -2.71
N PRO A 215 -4.39 19.68 -2.84
CA PRO A 215 -3.75 19.98 -4.11
C PRO A 215 -4.18 19.00 -5.22
N ASN A 216 -4.30 19.50 -6.44
CA ASN A 216 -4.52 18.67 -7.64
C ASN A 216 -3.21 18.00 -8.07
N SER A 217 -2.68 17.15 -7.20
CA SER A 217 -1.42 16.43 -7.40
C SER A 217 -1.44 15.06 -6.73
N LYS A 218 -0.43 14.24 -7.02
CA LYS A 218 -0.20 12.98 -6.29
C LYS A 218 -0.17 13.17 -4.78
N LEU A 219 0.48 14.25 -4.32
CA LEU A 219 0.56 14.61 -2.92
C LEU A 219 -0.84 14.78 -2.29
N GLY A 220 -1.73 15.51 -2.97
CA GLY A 220 -3.10 15.71 -2.48
C GLY A 220 -3.86 14.40 -2.29
N ALA A 221 -3.67 13.44 -3.20
CA ALA A 221 -4.27 12.13 -3.04
C ALA A 221 -3.66 11.29 -1.89
N TYR A 222 -2.36 11.42 -1.63
CA TYR A 222 -1.74 10.77 -0.48
C TYR A 222 -2.29 11.34 0.83
N TRP A 223 -2.58 12.65 0.89
CA TRP A 223 -3.28 13.21 2.06
C TRP A 223 -4.66 12.61 2.27
N LEU A 224 -5.42 12.31 1.21
CA LEU A 224 -6.70 11.61 1.34
C LEU A 224 -6.52 10.18 1.88
N GLN A 225 -5.47 9.47 1.44
CA GLN A 225 -5.15 8.14 1.94
C GLN A 225 -4.76 8.17 3.43
N LEU A 226 -3.87 9.08 3.85
CA LEU A 226 -3.45 9.16 5.25
C LEU A 226 -4.58 9.66 6.17
N SER A 227 -5.41 10.59 5.69
CA SER A 227 -6.62 11.02 6.41
C SER A 227 -7.61 9.88 6.59
N PHE A 228 -7.66 8.93 5.65
CA PHE A 228 -8.51 7.75 5.78
C PHE A 228 -8.04 6.86 6.95
N TYR A 229 -6.73 6.65 7.09
CA TYR A 229 -6.18 5.93 8.25
C TYR A 229 -6.35 6.71 9.55
N ALA A 230 -6.17 8.03 9.53
CA ALA A 230 -6.43 8.88 10.67
C ALA A 230 -7.88 8.76 11.17
N ARG A 231 -8.86 8.73 10.25
CA ARG A 231 -10.27 8.50 10.56
C ARG A 231 -10.51 7.16 11.27
N ILE A 232 -9.83 6.09 10.84
CA ILE A 232 -9.92 4.78 11.51
C ILE A 232 -9.38 4.88 12.93
N LEU A 233 -8.21 5.50 13.13
CA LEU A 233 -7.61 5.70 14.46
C LEU A 233 -8.53 6.53 15.37
N GLN A 234 -9.09 7.63 14.86
CA GLN A 234 -10.00 8.53 15.57
C GLN A 234 -11.31 7.83 15.95
N ALA A 235 -11.85 6.97 15.09
CA ALA A 235 -13.02 6.15 15.41
C ALA A 235 -12.79 5.21 16.61
N HIS A 236 -11.53 4.91 16.93
CA HIS A 236 -11.12 4.12 18.07
C HIS A 236 -10.50 4.97 19.21
N GLY A 237 -10.87 6.25 19.28
CA GLY A 237 -10.51 7.14 20.39
C GLY A 237 -9.05 7.57 20.43
N LYS A 238 -8.32 7.44 19.32
CA LYS A 238 -6.96 7.96 19.20
C LYS A 238 -6.96 9.40 18.70
N THR A 239 -6.09 10.22 19.27
CA THR A 239 -5.81 11.57 18.77
C THR A 239 -4.74 11.50 17.69
N VAL A 240 -5.04 11.96 16.48
CA VAL A 240 -4.06 12.10 15.39
C VAL A 240 -3.73 13.57 15.24
N LYS A 241 -2.46 13.93 15.42
CA LYS A 241 -1.97 15.31 15.42
C LYS A 241 -1.83 15.85 13.99
N CYS A 242 -1.11 15.12 13.15
CA CYS A 242 -0.86 15.49 11.77
C CYS A 242 -0.55 14.25 10.92
N LEU A 243 -0.41 14.50 9.63
CA LEU A 243 -0.01 13.55 8.60
C LEU A 243 1.39 13.94 8.11
N ARG A 244 2.25 12.95 7.84
CA ARG A 244 3.57 13.19 7.25
C ARG A 244 3.81 12.30 6.05
N ILE A 245 4.46 12.86 5.04
CA ILE A 245 5.01 12.10 3.92
C ILE A 245 6.50 12.36 3.87
N HIS A 246 7.28 11.29 3.93
CA HIS A 246 8.72 11.33 3.73
C HIS A 246 9.00 10.92 2.29
N HIS A 247 9.56 11.83 1.50
CA HIS A 247 9.83 11.64 0.08
C HIS A 247 11.32 11.53 -0.18
N TRP A 248 11.77 10.36 -0.60
CA TRP A 248 13.15 10.15 -1.03
C TRP A 248 13.35 10.73 -2.43
N GLU A 249 14.14 11.79 -2.52
CA GLU A 249 14.45 12.47 -3.78
C GLU A 249 15.89 12.97 -3.77
N PHE A 250 16.63 12.74 -4.86
CA PHE A 250 18.00 13.23 -5.05
C PHE A 250 18.96 12.96 -3.88
N GLY A 251 18.83 11.81 -3.21
CA GLY A 251 19.72 11.40 -2.13
C GLY A 251 19.34 11.92 -0.74
N GLN A 252 18.16 12.51 -0.57
CA GLN A 252 17.69 13.04 0.72
C GLN A 252 16.20 12.76 0.94
N TRP A 253 15.81 12.72 2.22
CA TRP A 253 14.42 12.63 2.65
C TRP A 253 13.83 14.03 2.83
N ASN A 254 12.85 14.38 1.99
CA ASN A 254 12.06 15.59 2.15
C ASN A 254 10.81 15.29 2.97
N LEU A 255 10.55 16.08 4.00
CA LEU A 255 9.35 15.96 4.83
C LEU A 255 8.26 16.92 4.34
N TYR A 256 7.07 16.38 4.15
CA TYR A 256 5.84 17.14 3.95
C TYR A 256 4.91 16.87 5.12
N GLU A 257 4.27 17.92 5.64
CA GLU A 257 3.30 17.82 6.74
C GLU A 257 1.94 18.36 6.29
N HIS A 258 0.86 17.79 6.83
CA HIS A 258 -0.49 18.24 6.56
C HIS A 258 -1.42 17.91 7.73
N ASP A 259 -2.44 18.74 7.95
CA ASP A 259 -3.50 18.44 8.92
C ASP A 259 -4.39 17.29 8.44
N VAL A 260 -5.11 16.63 9.36
CA VAL A 260 -6.08 15.60 8.96
C VAL A 260 -7.21 16.25 8.14
N ILE A 261 -7.50 15.71 6.96
CA ILE A 261 -8.61 16.18 6.12
C ILE A 261 -9.89 15.52 6.60
N ASP A 262 -10.94 16.34 6.76
CA ASP A 262 -12.27 15.82 7.02
C ASP A 262 -12.83 15.07 5.80
N LEU A 263 -13.07 13.78 5.98
CA LEU A 263 -13.59 12.89 4.94
C LEU A 263 -15.10 12.69 5.02
N ASP A 264 -15.83 13.35 5.94
CA ASP A 264 -17.26 13.12 6.13
C ASP A 264 -18.07 13.37 4.86
N ALA A 265 -17.69 14.36 4.05
CA ALA A 265 -18.33 14.64 2.76
C ALA A 265 -18.32 13.43 1.79
N ALA A 266 -17.35 12.51 1.92
CA ALA A 266 -17.29 11.28 1.12
C ALA A 266 -18.29 10.20 1.57
N PHE A 267 -18.79 10.27 2.81
CA PHE A 267 -19.63 9.24 3.44
C PHE A 267 -21.06 9.72 3.77
N GLN A 268 -21.42 10.95 3.39
CA GLN A 268 -22.75 11.53 3.62
C GLN A 268 -23.89 10.88 2.81
N LYS A 269 -23.60 9.94 1.88
CA LYS A 269 -24.62 9.30 1.03
C LYS A 269 -25.17 7.97 1.54
N ASP A 270 -24.71 7.49 2.70
CA ASP A 270 -25.14 6.20 3.28
C ASP A 270 -26.06 6.37 4.52
N LYS A 271 -26.77 7.50 4.64
CA LYS A 271 -27.81 7.71 5.67
C LYS A 271 -29.20 7.79 5.06
#